data_AF-A0A661P911-F1
#
_entry.id   AF-A0A661P911-F1
#
_cell.length_a   1.000
_cell.length_b   1.000
_cell.length_c   1.000
_cell.angle_alpha   90.00
_cell.angle_beta   90.00
_cell.angle_gamma   90.00
#
_symmetry.space_group_name_H-M   'P 1'
#
loop_
_entity.id
_entity.type
_entity.pdbx_description
1 polymer ?
#
loop_
_entity_poly.entity_id
_entity_poly.type
_entity_poly.pdbx_seq_one_letter_code
_entity_poly.pdbx_strand_id
1 'polypeptide(L)'
;MGANALVLLVSGDVQIDGRITVATEDATAGPGGYAGGAVGTAGDGPCAGLAGSGTYPGDNCTSGGGGAGYAAPGGSGGVSICSAPNNHAAGAGGPGTCGTATLVPLLGGSGGAGGVLAGANSASVPQPGGGGGGALQIAASGTITVSATGEIHAGGGGGGEAMESGGAGGGSGGAMLLEAPTVTIAVGAVLAANGGGGGAGDCN
;
A
#
# COMPACT_ATOMS: atom_id res chain seq x y z
N MET A 1 -2.24 -12.07 -5.70
CA MET A 1 -1.48 -13.01 -4.84
C MET A 1 -0.04 -12.54 -4.73
N GLY A 2 0.44 -12.33 -3.51
CA GLY A 2 1.83 -12.49 -3.11
C GLY A 2 1.82 -13.16 -1.73
N ALA A 3 1.39 -14.42 -1.65
CA ALA A 3 0.94 -15.02 -0.38
C ALA A 3 2.03 -15.33 0.66
N ASN A 4 3.32 -15.14 0.32
CA ASN A 4 4.41 -15.59 1.16
C ASN A 4 5.42 -14.46 1.39
N ALA A 5 5.71 -14.21 2.66
CA ALA A 5 6.84 -13.38 3.06
C ALA A 5 8.16 -14.02 2.59
N LEU A 6 9.16 -13.17 2.32
CA LEU A 6 10.53 -13.63 2.09
C LEU A 6 11.18 -13.92 3.45
N VAL A 7 11.74 -15.11 3.62
CA VAL A 7 12.48 -15.48 4.83
C VAL A 7 13.89 -15.91 4.45
N LEU A 8 14.88 -15.28 5.06
CA LEU A 8 16.29 -15.64 4.95
C LEU A 8 16.77 -16.22 6.28
N LEU A 9 17.22 -17.48 6.28
CA LEU A 9 17.82 -18.13 7.43
C LEU A 9 19.31 -18.30 7.21
N VAL A 10 20.13 -17.74 8.11
CA VAL A 10 21.58 -17.69 7.97
C VAL A 10 22.26 -18.26 9.21
N SER A 11 23.10 -19.28 9.00
CA SER A 11 23.97 -19.86 10.03
C SER A 11 25.25 -19.05 10.12
N GLY A 12 25.22 -17.89 10.78
CA GLY A 12 26.37 -17.02 10.96
C GLY A 12 26.01 -15.55 11.00
N ASP A 13 26.95 -14.72 10.60
CA ASP A 13 26.77 -13.27 10.47
C ASP A 13 26.14 -12.90 9.13
N VAL A 14 25.31 -11.86 9.14
CA VAL A 14 24.71 -11.23 7.96
C VAL A 14 25.22 -9.81 7.87
N GLN A 15 25.77 -9.46 6.71
CA GLN A 15 26.15 -8.09 6.36
C GLN A 15 25.34 -7.63 5.15
N ILE A 16 24.65 -6.50 5.29
CA ILE A 16 23.84 -5.89 4.23
C ILE A 16 24.51 -4.58 3.84
N ASP A 17 25.27 -4.62 2.74
CA ASP A 17 25.97 -3.46 2.18
C ASP A 17 25.25 -2.81 1.00
N GLY A 18 24.22 -3.47 0.49
CA GLY A 18 23.44 -3.03 -0.66
C GLY A 18 21.94 -3.01 -0.36
N ARG A 19 21.15 -3.15 -1.43
CA ARG A 19 19.69 -3.03 -1.36
C ARG A 19 19.00 -4.39 -1.35
N ILE A 20 18.13 -4.61 -0.38
CA ILE A 20 17.08 -5.62 -0.39
C ILE A 20 15.73 -4.90 -0.58
N THR A 21 14.93 -5.32 -1.55
CA THR A 21 13.59 -4.77 -1.73
C THR A 21 12.56 -5.90 -1.76
N VAL A 22 11.56 -5.75 -0.90
CA VAL A 22 10.26 -6.43 -0.97
C VAL A 22 9.14 -5.41 -1.20
N ALA A 23 9.48 -4.17 -1.57
CA ALA A 23 8.50 -3.15 -1.92
C ALA A 23 7.69 -3.57 -3.15
N THR A 24 6.51 -2.97 -3.28
CA THR A 24 5.64 -3.12 -4.46
C THR A 24 6.07 -2.22 -5.61
N GLU A 25 5.64 -2.58 -6.82
CA GLU A 25 5.69 -1.73 -8.01
C GLU A 25 4.25 -1.43 -8.42
N ASP A 26 3.83 -0.18 -8.27
CA ASP A 26 2.47 0.29 -8.52
C ASP A 26 1.40 -0.57 -7.82
N ALA A 27 0.47 -1.17 -8.57
CA ALA A 27 -0.61 -2.01 -8.06
C ALA A 27 -0.18 -3.45 -7.69
N THR A 28 1.03 -3.87 -8.10
CA THR A 28 1.50 -5.25 -7.96
C THR A 28 2.19 -5.47 -6.63
N ALA A 29 1.48 -6.08 -5.68
CA ALA A 29 1.95 -6.35 -4.33
C ALA A 29 3.36 -6.96 -4.24
N GLY A 30 4.10 -6.54 -3.22
CA GLY A 30 5.37 -7.18 -2.86
C GLY A 30 5.16 -8.59 -2.26
N PRO A 31 6.25 -9.38 -2.09
CA PRO A 31 6.18 -10.70 -1.45
C PRO A 31 5.54 -10.63 -0.06
N GLY A 32 4.44 -11.34 0.18
CA GLY A 32 3.70 -11.30 1.45
C GLY A 32 2.66 -10.18 1.55
N GLY A 33 2.62 -9.26 0.58
CA GLY A 33 1.65 -8.17 0.49
C GLY A 33 0.39 -8.53 -0.32
N TYR A 34 -0.55 -7.59 -0.34
CA TYR A 34 -1.82 -7.71 -1.05
C TYR A 34 -1.93 -6.70 -2.21
N ALA A 35 -2.65 -7.08 -3.27
CA ALA A 35 -2.78 -6.27 -4.47
C ALA A 35 -3.68 -5.05 -4.23
N GLY A 36 -3.43 -3.98 -4.99
CA GLY A 36 -4.36 -2.86 -5.05
C GLY A 36 -5.69 -3.25 -5.69
N GLY A 37 -6.73 -2.47 -5.42
CA GLY A 37 -8.06 -2.69 -5.96
C GLY A 37 -8.11 -2.40 -7.45
N ALA A 38 -8.90 -3.19 -8.17
CA ALA A 38 -9.31 -2.82 -9.52
C ALA A 38 -10.19 -1.57 -9.48
N VAL A 39 -10.45 -1.00 -10.65
CA VAL A 39 -11.36 0.14 -10.80
C VAL A 39 -12.70 -0.11 -10.11
N GLY A 40 -13.09 0.81 -9.24
CA GLY A 40 -14.34 0.75 -8.47
C GLY A 40 -14.37 -0.29 -7.35
N THR A 41 -13.26 -0.96 -7.05
CA THR A 41 -13.21 -1.98 -5.99
C THR A 41 -12.29 -1.56 -4.85
N ALA A 42 -12.58 -2.09 -3.65
CA ALA A 42 -11.63 -2.05 -2.55
C ALA A 42 -10.33 -2.75 -2.93
N GLY A 43 -9.25 -2.44 -2.21
CA GLY A 43 -8.02 -3.21 -2.31
C GLY A 43 -8.12 -4.58 -1.66
N ASP A 44 -7.10 -5.40 -1.84
CA ASP A 44 -7.00 -6.68 -1.15
C ASP A 44 -6.30 -6.52 0.21
N GLY A 45 -6.59 -7.46 1.10
CA GLY A 45 -5.94 -7.59 2.40
C GLY A 45 -6.79 -7.11 3.58
N PRO A 46 -6.40 -7.50 4.81
CA PRO A 46 -7.21 -7.25 6.00
C PRO A 46 -7.34 -5.77 6.38
N CYS A 47 -6.46 -4.91 5.85
CA CYS A 47 -6.47 -3.46 6.07
C CYS A 47 -6.54 -2.67 4.76
N ALA A 48 -7.23 -3.22 3.76
CA ALA A 48 -7.41 -2.58 2.48
C ALA A 48 -8.18 -1.26 2.59
N GLY A 49 -7.89 -0.33 1.69
CA GLY A 49 -8.74 0.84 1.48
C GLY A 49 -10.05 0.47 0.79
N LEU A 50 -11.12 1.21 1.08
CA LEU A 50 -12.43 1.02 0.45
C LEU A 50 -12.60 1.88 -0.79
N ALA A 51 -13.33 1.38 -1.79
CA ALA A 51 -13.69 2.17 -2.96
C ALA A 51 -14.53 3.39 -2.59
N GLY A 52 -14.39 4.46 -3.39
CA GLY A 52 -15.32 5.57 -3.37
C GLY A 52 -16.69 5.19 -3.95
N SER A 53 -17.57 6.18 -4.07
CA SER A 53 -18.86 6.08 -4.74
C SER A 53 -18.94 6.94 -6.02
N GLY A 54 -19.87 6.59 -6.90
CA GLY A 54 -20.11 7.31 -8.16
C GLY A 54 -20.48 6.34 -9.29
N THR A 55 -21.78 6.16 -9.54
CA THR A 55 -22.29 5.34 -10.66
C THR A 55 -23.61 5.86 -11.22
N TYR A 56 -24.03 7.09 -10.88
CA TYR A 56 -25.32 7.57 -11.35
C TYR A 56 -25.25 7.89 -12.86
N PRO A 57 -26.13 7.31 -13.69
CA PRO A 57 -26.25 7.69 -15.09
C PRO A 57 -26.61 9.18 -15.17
N GLY A 58 -25.68 10.01 -15.64
CA GLY A 58 -25.87 11.44 -15.84
C GLY A 58 -25.17 12.37 -14.83
N ASP A 59 -24.50 11.84 -13.80
CA ASP A 59 -23.57 12.62 -12.96
C ASP A 59 -22.12 12.31 -13.36
N ASN A 60 -21.37 13.35 -13.70
CA ASN A 60 -19.93 13.27 -14.02
C ASN A 60 -19.04 13.36 -12.77
N CYS A 61 -19.60 13.02 -11.61
CA CYS A 61 -18.91 13.10 -10.35
C CYS A 61 -18.60 11.73 -9.77
N THR A 62 -17.43 11.63 -9.15
CA THR A 62 -16.99 10.44 -8.43
C THR A 62 -16.10 10.84 -7.29
N SER A 63 -16.14 10.09 -6.20
CA SER A 63 -15.20 10.27 -5.10
C SER A 63 -13.97 9.38 -5.27
N GLY A 64 -12.84 9.77 -4.68
CA GLY A 64 -11.62 8.97 -4.67
C GLY A 64 -11.70 7.71 -3.78
N GLY A 65 -10.87 6.73 -4.09
CA GLY A 65 -10.66 5.54 -3.28
C GLY A 65 -9.83 5.81 -2.01
N GLY A 66 -10.08 5.06 -0.95
CA GLY A 66 -9.29 5.13 0.28
C GLY A 66 -7.95 4.40 0.14
N GLY A 67 -6.93 4.89 0.83
CA GLY A 67 -5.63 4.22 0.96
C GLY A 67 -5.66 3.11 2.01
N ALA A 68 -4.76 2.14 1.89
CA ALA A 68 -4.64 1.06 2.87
C ALA A 68 -3.92 1.47 4.15
N GLY A 69 -4.22 0.75 5.23
CA GLY A 69 -3.51 0.85 6.51
C GLY A 69 -2.65 -0.37 6.81
N TYR A 70 -1.74 -0.24 7.79
CA TYR A 70 -0.98 -1.38 8.33
C TYR A 70 -0.86 -1.31 9.86
N ALA A 71 -0.01 -0.40 10.36
CA ALA A 71 0.14 -0.09 11.79
C ALA A 71 -0.51 1.26 12.19
N ALA A 72 -0.96 2.02 11.18
CA ALA A 72 -1.77 3.22 11.30
C ALA A 72 -2.85 3.19 10.21
N PRO A 73 -4.00 3.85 10.43
CA PRO A 73 -5.06 3.92 9.42
C PRO A 73 -4.56 4.55 8.13
N GLY A 74 -5.10 4.10 7.00
CA GLY A 74 -4.90 4.73 5.71
C GLY A 74 -5.68 6.05 5.57
N GLY A 75 -5.28 6.88 4.60
CA GLY A 75 -6.02 8.11 4.26
C GLY A 75 -7.36 7.80 3.59
N SER A 76 -8.38 8.61 3.86
CA SER A 76 -9.62 8.58 3.07
C SER A 76 -9.42 9.23 1.71
N GLY A 77 -10.21 8.82 0.71
CA GLY A 77 -10.22 9.46 -0.60
C GLY A 77 -10.79 10.88 -0.59
N GLY A 78 -10.71 11.55 -1.74
CA GLY A 78 -11.37 12.85 -1.94
C GLY A 78 -12.89 12.70 -2.05
N VAL A 79 -13.63 13.59 -1.39
CA VAL A 79 -15.09 13.74 -1.55
C VAL A 79 -15.35 14.52 -2.83
N SER A 80 -16.36 14.12 -3.62
CA SER A 80 -16.88 14.96 -4.70
C SER A 80 -18.21 15.59 -4.30
N ILE A 81 -18.33 16.88 -4.59
CA ILE A 81 -19.52 17.68 -4.33
C ILE A 81 -20.15 17.98 -5.69
N CYS A 82 -21.31 17.39 -5.95
CA CYS A 82 -22.08 17.62 -7.16
C CYS A 82 -23.20 18.61 -6.91
N SER A 83 -23.90 19.00 -7.98
CA SER A 83 -25.21 19.64 -7.87
C SER A 83 -26.08 18.86 -6.88
N ALA A 84 -26.44 19.49 -5.76
CA ALA A 84 -27.16 18.83 -4.68
C ALA A 84 -28.43 18.12 -5.22
N PRO A 85 -28.77 16.91 -4.73
CA PRO A 85 -28.33 16.30 -3.47
C PRO A 85 -27.20 15.25 -3.58
N ASN A 86 -26.51 15.14 -4.72
CA ASN A 86 -25.73 13.94 -5.07
C ASN A 86 -24.26 13.99 -4.60
N ASN A 87 -24.00 14.24 -3.31
CA ASN A 87 -22.65 14.16 -2.78
C ASN A 87 -22.19 12.70 -2.69
N HIS A 88 -21.01 12.40 -3.23
CA HIS A 88 -20.44 11.06 -3.19
C HIS A 88 -19.48 10.93 -2.00
N ALA A 89 -19.76 9.95 -1.15
CA ALA A 89 -18.90 9.63 -0.02
C ALA A 89 -17.56 9.08 -0.53
N ALA A 90 -16.47 9.63 0.01
CA ALA A 90 -15.12 9.15 -0.23
C ALA A 90 -14.94 7.70 0.24
N GLY A 91 -14.04 6.99 -0.44
CA GLY A 91 -13.57 5.70 0.02
C GLY A 91 -12.87 5.84 1.36
N ALA A 92 -13.31 5.07 2.37
CA ALA A 92 -12.68 5.08 3.67
C ALA A 92 -11.28 4.45 3.59
N GLY A 93 -10.33 5.03 4.34
CA GLY A 93 -9.02 4.41 4.51
C GLY A 93 -9.10 3.09 5.26
N GLY A 94 -8.17 2.18 4.95
CA GLY A 94 -8.09 0.89 5.62
C GLY A 94 -7.72 1.03 7.10
N PRO A 95 -8.16 0.10 7.97
CA PRO A 95 -7.81 0.12 9.38
C PRO A 95 -6.28 0.02 9.58
N GLY A 96 -5.78 0.51 10.71
CA GLY A 96 -4.35 0.49 11.03
C GLY A 96 -3.90 -0.67 11.90
N THR A 97 -4.62 -1.80 11.87
CA THR A 97 -4.51 -2.85 12.90
C THR A 97 -4.05 -4.20 12.35
N CYS A 98 -3.48 -4.24 11.14
CA CYS A 98 -3.05 -5.48 10.51
C CYS A 98 -1.60 -5.85 10.82
N GLY A 99 -0.77 -4.87 11.17
CA GLY A 99 0.53 -5.10 11.75
C GLY A 99 0.42 -5.38 13.25
N THR A 100 1.20 -6.33 13.75
CA THR A 100 1.44 -6.51 15.19
C THR A 100 2.89 -6.21 15.51
N ALA A 101 3.18 -5.75 16.73
CA ALA A 101 4.56 -5.51 17.14
C ALA A 101 5.44 -6.79 17.09
N THR A 102 4.83 -7.96 17.25
CA THR A 102 5.51 -9.25 17.17
C THR A 102 5.62 -9.79 15.75
N LEU A 103 4.91 -9.20 14.78
CA LEU A 103 4.86 -9.65 13.38
C LEU A 103 4.54 -11.16 13.24
N VAL A 104 3.57 -11.63 14.05
CA VAL A 104 3.05 -13.01 13.98
C VAL A 104 1.55 -12.96 13.67
N PRO A 105 1.10 -13.44 12.50
CA PRO A 105 1.92 -13.91 11.38
C PRO A 105 2.71 -12.77 10.70
N LEU A 106 3.78 -13.13 10.00
CA LEU A 106 4.56 -12.17 9.21
C LEU A 106 3.79 -11.83 7.93
N LEU A 107 3.14 -10.67 7.95
CA LEU A 107 2.25 -10.21 6.89
C LEU A 107 2.77 -8.92 6.24
N GLY A 108 2.70 -8.83 4.92
CA GLY A 108 2.95 -7.59 4.19
C GLY A 108 1.78 -6.60 4.28
N GLY A 109 1.91 -5.51 3.55
CA GLY A 109 0.94 -4.43 3.45
C GLY A 109 -0.33 -4.82 2.69
N SER A 110 -1.42 -4.12 2.98
CA SER A 110 -2.69 -4.21 2.25
C SER A 110 -2.71 -3.25 1.05
N GLY A 111 -3.55 -3.51 0.06
CA GLY A 111 -3.70 -2.67 -1.13
C GLY A 111 -4.70 -1.53 -0.95
N GLY A 112 -4.44 -0.39 -1.60
CA GLY A 112 -5.38 0.72 -1.68
C GLY A 112 -6.53 0.42 -2.64
N ALA A 113 -7.64 1.16 -2.54
CA ALA A 113 -8.78 0.98 -3.44
C ALA A 113 -8.51 1.55 -4.84
N GLY A 114 -9.15 1.00 -5.87
CA GLY A 114 -9.13 1.61 -7.20
C GLY A 114 -9.96 2.88 -7.28
N GLY A 115 -9.64 3.71 -8.27
CA GLY A 115 -10.45 4.87 -8.63
C GLY A 115 -11.84 4.48 -9.15
N VAL A 116 -12.79 5.41 -9.10
CA VAL A 116 -14.19 5.16 -9.54
C VAL A 116 -14.43 5.90 -10.86
N LEU A 117 -15.08 5.25 -11.82
CA LEU A 117 -15.41 5.82 -13.14
C LEU A 117 -16.57 6.83 -13.05
N ALA A 118 -16.39 8.02 -13.61
CA ALA A 118 -17.48 8.99 -13.71
C ALA A 118 -18.41 8.67 -14.88
N GLY A 119 -19.51 7.98 -14.60
CA GLY A 119 -20.57 7.72 -15.57
C GLY A 119 -20.13 6.93 -16.82
N ALA A 120 -21.09 6.70 -17.74
CA ALA A 120 -20.85 5.88 -18.93
C ALA A 120 -20.12 6.60 -20.08
N ASN A 121 -19.93 7.92 -19.96
CA ASN A 121 -19.42 8.78 -21.04
C ASN A 121 -18.02 9.33 -20.79
N SER A 122 -17.40 9.07 -19.63
CA SER A 122 -16.02 9.49 -19.40
C SER A 122 -15.07 8.75 -20.33
N ALA A 123 -14.26 9.53 -21.05
CA ALA A 123 -13.19 8.99 -21.89
C ALA A 123 -11.98 8.55 -21.06
N SER A 124 -11.97 8.85 -19.77
CA SER A 124 -10.92 8.48 -18.84
C SER A 124 -11.03 7.03 -18.38
N VAL A 125 -9.86 6.42 -18.17
CA VAL A 125 -9.74 5.09 -17.61
C VAL A 125 -9.32 5.27 -16.15
N PRO A 126 -10.18 4.98 -15.16
CA PRO A 126 -9.78 5.03 -13.77
C PRO A 126 -8.64 4.06 -13.55
N GLN A 127 -7.79 4.38 -12.59
CA GLN A 127 -6.60 3.60 -12.33
C GLN A 127 -6.78 2.68 -11.12
N PRO A 128 -6.03 1.57 -11.07
CA PRO A 128 -6.03 0.70 -9.91
C PRO A 128 -5.42 1.38 -8.68
N GLY A 129 -5.73 0.84 -7.51
CA GLY A 129 -5.09 1.22 -6.25
C GLY A 129 -3.65 0.72 -6.18
N GLY A 130 -2.87 1.32 -5.30
CA GLY A 130 -1.50 0.88 -5.04
C GLY A 130 -1.45 -0.46 -4.31
N GLY A 131 -0.49 -1.30 -4.66
CA GLY A 131 -0.21 -2.57 -3.99
C GLY A 131 0.40 -2.36 -2.61
N GLY A 132 0.19 -3.31 -1.72
CA GLY A 132 0.83 -3.33 -0.42
C GLY A 132 2.30 -3.77 -0.51
N GLY A 133 3.15 -3.17 0.32
CA GLY A 133 4.55 -3.55 0.45
C GLY A 133 4.72 -4.99 0.98
N GLY A 134 5.83 -5.63 0.70
CA GLY A 134 6.08 -7.01 1.10
C GLY A 134 6.52 -7.17 2.56
N ALA A 135 6.68 -8.42 2.97
CA ALA A 135 7.20 -8.81 4.26
C ALA A 135 8.52 -9.59 4.10
N LEU A 136 9.49 -9.23 4.94
CA LEU A 136 10.82 -9.83 4.99
C LEU A 136 11.15 -10.24 6.42
N GLN A 137 11.66 -11.46 6.60
CA GLN A 137 12.38 -11.86 7.80
C GLN A 137 13.81 -12.26 7.47
N ILE A 138 14.76 -11.79 8.28
CA ILE A 138 16.13 -12.25 8.28
C ILE A 138 16.42 -12.78 9.67
N ALA A 139 16.70 -14.08 9.75
CA ALA A 139 17.08 -14.76 10.98
C ALA A 139 18.54 -15.21 10.89
N ALA A 140 19.36 -14.79 11.85
CA ALA A 140 20.78 -15.10 11.89
C ALA A 140 21.18 -15.65 13.27
N SER A 141 21.99 -16.70 13.29
CA SER A 141 22.53 -17.23 14.55
C SER A 141 23.68 -16.39 15.12
N GLY A 142 24.28 -15.50 14.31
CA GLY A 142 25.36 -14.58 14.70
C GLY A 142 24.85 -13.15 14.86
N THR A 143 25.36 -12.23 14.04
CA THR A 143 24.97 -10.82 14.03
C THR A 143 24.27 -10.44 12.72
N ILE A 144 23.38 -9.46 12.77
CA ILE A 144 22.88 -8.76 11.56
C ILE A 144 23.44 -7.35 11.59
N THR A 145 24.20 -6.98 10.57
CA THR A 145 24.70 -5.61 10.39
C THR A 145 24.14 -5.03 9.09
N VAL A 146 23.38 -3.94 9.19
CA VAL A 146 23.03 -3.09 8.05
C VAL A 146 24.04 -1.96 8.02
N SER A 147 24.91 -1.93 7.00
CA SER A 147 25.97 -0.94 6.93
C SER A 147 25.44 0.42 6.49
N ALA A 148 26.31 1.44 6.48
CA ALA A 148 25.91 2.81 6.18
C ALA A 148 25.34 3.00 4.76
N THR A 149 25.59 2.05 3.85
CA THR A 149 25.03 2.01 2.48
C THR A 149 23.96 0.93 2.32
N GLY A 150 23.67 0.18 3.38
CA GLY A 150 22.67 -0.88 3.39
C GLY A 150 21.24 -0.31 3.39
N GLU A 151 20.39 -0.89 2.55
CA GLU A 151 19.00 -0.49 2.39
C GLU A 151 18.06 -1.70 2.41
N ILE A 152 16.95 -1.58 3.15
CA ILE A 152 15.85 -2.55 3.14
C ILE A 152 14.53 -1.80 2.92
N HIS A 153 13.81 -2.15 1.85
CA HIS A 153 12.57 -1.50 1.45
C HIS A 153 11.40 -2.47 1.44
N ALA A 154 10.31 -2.07 2.08
CA ALA A 154 9.02 -2.75 2.14
C ALA A 154 7.87 -1.74 1.89
N GLY A 155 8.11 -0.77 1.00
CA GLY A 155 7.16 0.31 0.71
C GLY A 155 5.91 -0.16 -0.03
N GLY A 156 4.79 0.52 0.26
CA GLY A 156 3.52 0.44 -0.47
C GLY A 156 3.54 1.28 -1.76
N GLY A 157 2.62 0.99 -2.67
CA GLY A 157 2.56 1.57 -4.01
C GLY A 157 1.65 2.80 -4.05
N GLY A 158 1.93 3.71 -4.97
CA GLY A 158 1.04 4.84 -5.22
C GLY A 158 -0.29 4.38 -5.83
N GLY A 159 -1.37 5.08 -5.49
CA GLY A 159 -2.64 4.97 -6.22
C GLY A 159 -2.52 5.68 -7.57
N GLY A 160 -3.13 5.14 -8.61
CA GLY A 160 -3.11 5.78 -9.91
C GLY A 160 -4.01 7.02 -10.02
N GLU A 161 -3.55 7.95 -10.83
CA GLU A 161 -4.18 9.23 -11.18
C GLU A 161 -5.33 9.02 -12.17
N ALA A 162 -6.44 9.71 -12.01
CA ALA A 162 -7.54 9.66 -12.98
C ALA A 162 -7.98 11.06 -13.39
N MET A 163 -8.21 11.28 -14.69
CA MET A 163 -8.88 12.49 -15.18
C MET A 163 -10.38 12.26 -15.18
N GLU A 164 -11.21 13.25 -14.86
CA GLU A 164 -12.68 13.16 -14.87
C GLU A 164 -13.19 11.94 -14.10
N SER A 165 -12.52 11.56 -13.01
CA SER A 165 -12.78 10.37 -12.22
C SER A 165 -12.11 10.46 -10.86
N GLY A 166 -12.54 9.63 -9.92
CA GLY A 166 -11.98 9.58 -8.58
C GLY A 166 -10.59 8.95 -8.61
N GLY A 167 -9.61 9.62 -8.03
CA GLY A 167 -8.26 9.06 -7.88
C GLY A 167 -8.25 7.80 -7.02
N ALA A 168 -7.28 6.92 -7.25
CA ALA A 168 -7.15 5.67 -6.51
C ALA A 168 -6.40 5.86 -5.18
N GLY A 169 -6.59 4.94 -4.24
CA GLY A 169 -5.89 4.93 -2.96
C GLY A 169 -4.50 4.30 -3.03
N GLY A 170 -3.54 4.80 -2.25
CA GLY A 170 -2.21 4.19 -2.09
C GLY A 170 -2.24 2.91 -1.23
N GLY A 171 -1.32 1.99 -1.50
CA GLY A 171 -1.13 0.77 -0.71
C GLY A 171 -0.32 1.03 0.56
N SER A 172 -0.44 0.17 1.56
CA SER A 172 0.29 0.32 2.82
C SER A 172 1.71 -0.21 2.70
N GLY A 173 2.61 0.27 3.56
CA GLY A 173 3.90 -0.41 3.76
C GLY A 173 3.71 -1.81 4.32
N GLY A 174 4.77 -2.62 4.23
CA GLY A 174 4.82 -3.99 4.74
C GLY A 174 5.65 -4.13 6.02
N ALA A 175 6.31 -5.27 6.18
CA ALA A 175 6.96 -5.64 7.44
C ALA A 175 8.41 -6.10 7.25
N MET A 176 9.25 -5.82 8.24
CA MET A 176 10.64 -6.27 8.29
C MET A 176 10.94 -6.80 9.69
N LEU A 177 11.33 -8.07 9.79
CA LEU A 177 11.73 -8.72 11.03
C LEU A 177 13.22 -9.10 10.94
N LEU A 178 14.05 -8.48 11.76
CA LEU A 178 15.47 -8.80 11.89
C LEU A 178 15.69 -9.50 13.23
N GLU A 179 16.07 -10.78 13.18
CA GLU A 179 16.20 -11.64 14.36
C GLU A 179 17.63 -12.18 14.45
N ALA A 180 18.36 -11.71 15.47
CA ALA A 180 19.71 -12.18 15.79
C ALA A 180 20.05 -11.84 17.24
N PRO A 181 21.03 -12.52 17.86
CA PRO A 181 21.64 -12.11 19.12
C PRO A 181 21.99 -10.62 19.20
N THR A 182 22.52 -10.07 18.09
CA THR A 182 22.83 -8.64 17.97
C THR A 182 22.42 -8.13 16.59
N VAL A 183 21.66 -7.04 16.56
CA VAL A 183 21.33 -6.29 15.34
C VAL A 183 21.95 -4.91 15.42
N THR A 184 22.83 -4.59 14.47
CA THR A 184 23.49 -3.29 14.35
C THR A 184 23.00 -2.58 13.10
N ILE A 185 22.43 -1.39 13.28
CA ILE A 185 22.02 -0.51 12.18
C ILE A 185 22.98 0.68 12.17
N ALA A 186 23.83 0.76 11.15
CA ALA A 186 24.80 1.84 11.04
C ALA A 186 24.11 3.18 10.74
N VAL A 187 24.76 4.27 11.15
CA VAL A 187 24.34 5.62 10.73
C VAL A 187 24.40 5.71 9.21
N GLY A 188 23.29 6.10 8.58
CA GLY A 188 23.14 6.16 7.12
C GLY A 188 22.38 4.98 6.51
N ALA A 189 22.24 3.87 7.23
CA ALA A 189 21.41 2.75 6.79
C ALA A 189 19.93 3.16 6.63
N VAL A 190 19.23 2.57 5.66
CA VAL A 190 17.82 2.86 5.38
C VAL A 190 16.96 1.62 5.58
N LEU A 191 15.99 1.70 6.49
CA LEU A 191 14.93 0.70 6.66
C LEU A 191 13.60 1.41 6.46
N ALA A 192 12.89 1.14 5.36
CA ALA A 192 11.68 1.86 4.98
C ALA A 192 10.51 0.92 4.71
N ALA A 193 9.39 1.15 5.41
CA ALA A 193 8.11 0.46 5.22
C ALA A 193 6.97 1.48 5.15
N ASN A 194 7.13 2.50 4.32
CA ASN A 194 6.16 3.57 4.17
C ASN A 194 4.98 3.13 3.29
N GLY A 195 3.78 3.68 3.55
CA GLY A 195 2.68 3.59 2.60
C GLY A 195 2.93 4.44 1.35
N GLY A 196 2.21 4.14 0.28
CA GLY A 196 2.18 4.95 -0.94
C GLY A 196 1.17 6.10 -0.86
N GLY A 197 1.37 7.12 -1.70
CA GLY A 197 0.43 8.23 -1.85
C GLY A 197 -0.85 7.82 -2.59
N GLY A 198 -1.96 8.53 -2.34
CA GLY A 198 -3.15 8.42 -3.18
C GLY A 198 -2.97 9.17 -4.51
N GLY A 199 -3.71 8.75 -5.53
CA GLY A 199 -3.81 9.47 -6.79
C GLY A 199 -4.78 10.63 -6.71
N ALA A 200 -4.49 11.69 -7.45
CA ALA A 200 -5.43 12.77 -7.72
C ALA A 200 -6.58 12.31 -8.63
N GLY A 201 -7.67 13.03 -8.49
CA GLY A 201 -8.84 12.95 -9.36
C GLY A 201 -9.52 14.29 -9.43
N ASP A 202 -10.28 14.50 -10.50
CA ASP A 202 -11.07 15.70 -10.75
C ASP A 202 -12.47 15.33 -11.23
N CYS A 203 -13.39 16.28 -11.11
CA CYS A 203 -14.74 16.20 -11.65
C CYS A 203 -14.95 17.45 -12.50
N ASN A 204 -15.33 17.28 -13.77
CA ASN A 204 -15.68 18.37 -14.70
C ASN A 204 -17.17 18.67 -14.68
#